data_AF-A0A2M7QM11-F1
#
_entry.id   AF-A0A2M7QM11-F1
#
_cell.length_a   1.000
_cell.length_b   1.000
_cell.length_c   1.000
_cell.angle_alpha   90.00
_cell.angle_beta   90.00
_cell.angle_gamma   90.00
#
_symmetry.space_group_name_H-M   'P 1'
#
loop_
_entity.id
_entity.type
_entity.pdbx_description
1 polymer ?
#
loop_
_entity_poly.entity_id
_entity_poly.type
_entity_poly.pdbx_seq_one_letter_code
_entity_poly.pdbx_strand_id
1 'polypeptide(L)' 'KITDAVIDVGGFLGMGARPVSMKFDDLTVLRKDGGDDVRLYADATKEQLKAMPRYEK' A
#
# COMPACT_ATOMS: atom_id res chain seq x y z
N LYS A 1 -5.47 -5.91 -16.28
CA LYS A 1 -5.65 -4.65 -15.53
C LYS A 1 -5.33 -4.97 -14.07
N ILE A 2 -4.52 -4.16 -13.39
CA ILE A 2 -4.27 -4.36 -11.96
C ILE A 2 -5.52 -3.88 -11.21
N THR A 3 -6.08 -4.71 -10.32
CA THR A 3 -7.31 -4.38 -9.57
C THR A 3 -6.98 -3.93 -8.16
N ASP A 4 -6.05 -4.62 -7.51
CA ASP A 4 -5.73 -4.43 -6.09
C ASP A 4 -4.22 -4.45 -5.89
N ALA A 5 -3.77 -3.73 -4.87
CA ALA A 5 -2.41 -3.70 -4.37
C ALA A 5 -2.41 -4.13 -2.89
N VAL A 6 -1.44 -4.97 -2.53
CA VAL A 6 -1.22 -5.39 -1.16
C VAL A 6 -0.14 -4.51 -0.54
N ILE A 7 -0.47 -3.88 0.58
CA ILE A 7 0.43 -2.98 1.32
C ILE A 7 0.68 -3.55 2.71
N ASP A 8 1.96 -3.64 3.08
CA ASP A 8 2.37 -4.03 4.42
C ASP A 8 2.37 -2.81 5.36
N VAL A 9 1.47 -2.82 6.35
CA VAL A 9 1.26 -1.71 7.27
C VAL A 9 1.86 -2.02 8.64
N GLY A 10 2.88 -1.25 9.02
CA GLY A 10 3.61 -1.43 10.29
C GLY A 10 4.61 -2.58 10.24
N GLY A 11 5.41 -2.71 11.30
CA GLY A 11 6.48 -3.72 11.37
C GLY A 11 7.60 -3.51 10.35
N PHE A 12 8.25 -4.61 10.00
CA PHE A 12 9.21 -4.73 8.90
C PHE A 12 8.63 -5.69 7.86
N LEU A 13 8.99 -5.58 6.58
CA LEU A 13 8.48 -6.43 5.49
C LEU A 13 8.52 -7.92 5.90
N GLY A 14 7.35 -8.52 6.17
CA GLY A 14 7.20 -9.92 6.61
C GLY A 14 7.30 -10.21 8.12
N MET A 15 7.75 -9.28 8.97
CA MET A 15 7.86 -9.46 10.43
C MET A 15 7.06 -8.39 11.18
N GLY A 16 5.92 -8.78 11.75
CA GLY A 16 5.01 -7.87 12.45
C GLY A 16 4.26 -6.90 11.54
N ALA A 17 4.47 -7.01 10.22
CA ALA A 17 3.68 -6.30 9.22
C ALA A 17 2.31 -6.93 9.04
N ARG A 18 1.31 -6.07 8.85
CA ARG A 18 -0.05 -6.48 8.53
C ARG A 18 -0.32 -6.15 7.05
N PRO A 19 -0.39 -7.16 6.17
CA PRO A 19 -0.75 -6.93 4.78
C PRO A 19 -2.21 -6.51 4.71
N VAL A 20 -2.51 -5.47 3.94
CA VAL A 20 -3.86 -4.99 3.65
C VAL A 20 -4.03 -4.86 2.14
N SER A 21 -5.20 -5.23 1.63
CA SER A 21 -5.53 -5.09 0.22
C SER A 21 -6.26 -3.78 0.01
N MET A 22 -5.83 -2.99 -0.96
CA MET A 22 -6.51 -1.77 -1.39
C MET A 22 -6.61 -1.71 -2.90
N LYS A 23 -7.63 -1.02 -3.40
CA LYS A 23 -7.82 -0.89 -4.85
C LYS A 23 -6.69 -0.06 -5.42
N PHE A 24 -6.17 -0.50 -6.56
CA PHE A 24 -5.12 0.25 -7.25
C PHE A 24 -5.62 1.63 -7.70
N ASP A 25 -6.93 1.77 -7.92
CA ASP A 25 -7.57 3.04 -8.28
C ASP A 25 -7.51 4.09 -7.13
N ASP A 26 -7.34 3.64 -5.88
CA ASP A 26 -7.20 4.52 -4.71
C ASP A 26 -5.73 4.96 -4.47
N LEU A 27 -4.80 4.50 -5.32
CA LEU A 27 -3.38 4.80 -5.24
C LEU A 27 -2.96 5.83 -6.28
N THR A 28 -2.32 6.89 -5.81
CA THR A 28 -1.65 7.86 -6.67
C THR A 28 -0.21 7.45 -6.90
N VAL A 29 0.12 7.11 -8.15
CA VAL A 29 1.49 6.81 -8.56
C VAL A 29 2.22 8.11 -8.89
N LEU A 30 3.21 8.46 -8.07
CA LEU A 30 4.12 9.57 -8.32
C LEU A 30 5.44 9.02 -8.84
N ARG A 31 5.75 9.32 -10.10
CA ARG A 31 7.05 9.06 -10.71
C ARG A 31 7.78 10.38 -10.83
N LYS A 32 9.01 10.45 -10.31
CA LYS A 32 9.84 11.64 -10.47
C LYS A 32 10.45 11.65 -11.87
N ASP A 33 10.44 12.79 -12.55
CA ASP A 33 11.07 12.90 -13.87
C ASP A 33 12.57 12.59 -13.77
N GLY A 34 13.02 11.61 -14.57
CA GLY A 34 14.44 11.25 -14.72
C GLY A 34 15.01 10.23 -13.73
N GLY A 35 14.20 9.53 -12.92
CA GLY A 35 14.69 8.49 -12.01
C GLY A 35 13.78 7.27 -11.89
N ASP A 36 14.38 6.14 -11.46
CA ASP A 36 13.68 4.87 -11.16
C ASP A 36 12.83 4.91 -9.89
N ASP A 37 12.80 6.05 -9.20
CA ASP A 37 12.02 6.27 -7.98
C ASP A 37 10.52 6.39 -8.28
N VAL A 38 9.82 5.29 -8.07
CA VAL A 38 8.35 5.24 -8.04
C VAL A 38 7.87 5.31 -6.59
N ARG A 39 7.03 6.30 -6.29
CA ARG A 39 6.38 6.45 -4.99
C ARG A 39 4.88 6.29 -5.14
N LEU A 40 4.26 5.54 -4.23
CA LEU A 40 2.82 5.37 -4.17
C LEU A 40 2.28 6.16 -2.97
N TYR A 41 1.23 6.94 -3.21
CA TYR A 41 0.52 7.67 -2.18
C TYR A 41 -0.90 7.15 -2.09
N ALA A 42 -1.34 6.81 -0.88
CA ALA A 42 -2.70 6.44 -0.57
C ALA A 42 -3.34 7.56 0.26
N ASP A 43 -4.59 7.93 -0.05
CA ASP A 43 -5.36 8.87 0.77
C ASP A 43 -5.98 8.14 1.98
N ALA A 44 -5.11 7.58 2.82
CA ALA A 44 -5.51 6.85 4.01
C ALA A 44 -4.53 7.12 5.15
N THR A 45 -5.05 7.30 6.35
CA THR A 45 -4.23 7.43 7.55
C THR A 45 -3.65 6.08 7.95
N LYS A 46 -2.50 6.10 8.63
CA LYS A 46 -1.87 4.89 9.17
C LYS A 46 -2.83 4.08 10.07
N GLU A 47 -3.72 4.74 10.78
CA GLU A 47 -4.71 4.11 11.67
C GLU A 47 -5.82 3.42 10.89
N GLN A 48 -6.32 4.06 9.82
CA GLN A 48 -7.29 3.46 8.90
C GLN A 48 -6.71 2.21 8.25
N LEU A 49 -5.47 2.28 7.76
CA LEU A 49 -4.77 1.14 7.18
C LEU A 49 -4.58 0.01 8.21
N LYS A 50 -4.29 0.32 9.47
CA LYS A 50 -4.22 -0.70 10.53
C LYS A 50 -5.58 -1.32 10.85
N ALA A 51 -6.67 -0.57 10.72
CA ALA A 51 -8.02 -1.07 10.96
C ALA A 51 -8.55 -1.99 9.84
N MET A 52 -8.04 -1.83 8.61
CA MET A 52 -8.45 -2.65 7.46
C MET A 52 -8.20 -4.14 7.67
N PRO A 53 -9.11 -5.04 7.23
CA PRO A 53 -8.93 -6.48 7.34
C PRO A 53 -7.55 -6.92 6.85
N ARG A 54 -6.94 -7.87 7.57
CA ARG A 54 -5.70 -8.47 7.12
C ARG A 54 -5.99 -9.18 5.80
N TYR A 55 -5.18 -8.90 4.80
CA TYR A 55 -5.20 -9.66 3.56
C TYR A 55 -4.66 -11.06 3.81
N GLU A 56 -5.47 -12.07 3.49
CA GLU A 56 -5.10 -13.49 3.47
C GLU A 56 -5.17 -13.95 2.01
N LYS A 57 -4.12 -14.67 1.57
CA LYS A 57 -3.96 -15.12 0.19
C LYS A 57 -4.93 -16.22 -0.19
#